data_AF-W1QJ35-F1
#
_entry.id   AF-W1QJ35-F1
#
_cell.length_a   1.000
_cell.length_b   1.000
_cell.length_c   1.000
_cell.angle_alpha   90.00
_cell.angle_beta   90.00
_cell.angle_gamma   90.00
#
_symmetry.space_group_name_H-M   'P 1'
#
loop_
_entity.id
_entity.type
_entity.pdbx_description
1 polymer ?
#
loop_
_entity_poly.entity_id
_entity_poly.type
_entity_poly.pdbx_seq_one_letter_code
_entity_poly.pdbx_strand_id
1 'polypeptide(L)' 'MSYPVYYKEPIRWLRYYAHNRPHLFFAGCIAVMGPAMLVTITPLRRRFLYDDLAPLPLDGYPIPKGPRKKVTGYDD' A
#
# COMPACT_ATOMS: atom_id res chain seq x y z
N MET A 1 22.38 0.92 -32.45
CA MET A 1 22.45 -0.33 -31.66
C MET A 1 21.53 -1.37 -32.30
N SER A 2 21.99 -2.61 -32.48
CA SER A 2 21.07 -3.72 -32.83
C SER A 2 20.08 -3.98 -31.69
N TYR A 3 18.85 -4.39 -32.02
CA TYR A 3 17.83 -4.75 -31.02
C TYR A 3 18.29 -6.03 -30.26
N PRO A 4 18.49 -5.96 -28.94
CA PRO A 4 18.87 -7.13 -28.14
C PRO A 4 17.69 -8.08 -27.96
N VAL A 5 17.93 -9.39 -27.92
CA VAL A 5 16.88 -10.39 -27.68
C VAL A 5 16.70 -10.58 -26.17
N TYR A 6 15.48 -10.36 -25.66
CA TYR A 6 15.16 -10.41 -24.23
C TYR A 6 15.67 -11.67 -23.52
N TYR A 7 15.36 -12.87 -24.06
CA TYR A 7 15.71 -14.15 -23.45
C TYR A 7 17.20 -14.50 -23.49
N LYS A 8 18.01 -13.79 -24.29
CA LYS A 8 19.45 -14.05 -24.44
C LYS A 8 20.30 -13.02 -23.70
N GLU A 9 19.86 -11.77 -23.67
CA GLU A 9 20.61 -10.66 -23.08
C GLU A 9 19.70 -9.71 -22.28
N PRO A 10 19.08 -10.16 -21.16
CA PRO A 10 18.05 -9.38 -20.46
C PRO A 10 18.56 -8.04 -19.91
N ILE A 11 19.78 -7.98 -19.39
CA ILE A 11 20.38 -6.74 -18.86
C ILE A 11 20.62 -5.73 -20.00
N ARG A 12 21.12 -6.20 -21.15
CA ARG A 12 21.32 -5.36 -22.34
C ARG A 12 19.98 -4.88 -22.92
N TRP A 13 18.96 -5.74 -22.88
CA TRP A 13 17.59 -5.40 -23.28
C TRP A 13 16.99 -4.30 -22.42
N LEU A 14 17.09 -4.40 -21.09
CA LEU A 14 16.65 -3.34 -20.18
C LEU A 14 17.38 -2.02 -20.45
N ARG A 15 18.71 -2.06 -20.60
CA ARG A 15 19.51 -0.86 -20.93
C ARG A 15 19.11 -0.24 -22.27
N TYR A 16 18.82 -1.08 -23.28
CA TYR A 16 18.34 -0.62 -24.58
C TYR A 16 16.99 0.11 -24.45
N TYR A 17 16.04 -0.45 -23.70
CA TYR A 17 14.73 0.19 -23.50
C TYR A 17 14.82 1.47 -22.66
N ALA A 18 15.70 1.51 -21.66
CA ALA A 18 15.94 2.71 -20.87
C ALA A 18 16.42 3.89 -21.74
N HIS A 19 17.31 3.65 -22.72
CA HIS A 19 17.85 4.70 -23.58
C HIS A 19 16.99 5.01 -24.80
N ASN A 20 16.45 3.99 -25.49
CA ASN A 20 15.75 4.17 -26.77
C ASN A 20 14.24 4.38 -26.60
N ARG A 21 13.66 3.91 -25.50
CA ARG A 21 12.21 3.97 -25.22
C ARG A 21 11.93 4.28 -23.74
N PRO A 22 12.47 5.38 -23.19
CA PRO A 22 12.40 5.69 -21.76
C PRO A 22 10.96 5.69 -21.23
N HIS A 23 10.00 6.18 -22.00
CA HIS A 23 8.58 6.21 -21.65
C HIS A 23 8.00 4.83 -21.23
N LEU A 24 8.43 3.74 -21.86
CA LEU A 24 7.93 2.39 -21.57
C LEU A 24 8.69 1.78 -20.41
N PHE A 25 10.01 2.00 -20.38
CA PHE A 25 10.87 1.50 -19.32
C PHE A 25 10.48 2.09 -17.96
N PHE A 26 10.43 3.42 -17.85
CA PHE A 26 10.12 4.07 -16.57
C PHE A 26 8.66 3.90 -16.16
N ALA A 27 7.70 3.92 -17.09
CA ALA A 27 6.31 3.61 -16.76
C ALA A 27 6.16 2.19 -16.18
N GLY A 28 6.82 1.20 -16.79
CA GLY A 28 6.85 -0.17 -16.28
C GLY A 28 7.52 -0.28 -14.91
N CYS A 29 8.67 0.38 -14.72
CA CYS A 29 9.34 0.40 -13.42
C CYS A 29 8.46 0.99 -12.32
N ILE A 30 7.83 2.14 -12.56
CA ILE A 30 6.93 2.78 -11.58
C ILE A 30 5.72 1.89 -11.27
N ALA A 31 5.13 1.29 -12.31
CA ALA A 31 4.00 0.38 -12.16
C ALA A 31 4.34 -0.86 -11.32
N VAL A 32 5.54 -1.41 -11.46
CA VAL A 32 6.01 -2.57 -10.66
C VAL A 32 6.43 -2.15 -9.25
N MET A 33 7.04 -0.97 -9.10
CA MET A 33 7.48 -0.47 -7.80
C MET A 33 6.32 -0.27 -6.82
N GLY A 34 5.16 0.20 -7.28
CA GLY A 34 3.99 0.40 -6.41
C GLY A 34 3.59 -0.87 -5.63
N PRO A 35 3.19 -1.97 -6.32
CA PRO A 35 2.88 -3.24 -5.68
C PRO A 35 4.04 -3.83 -4.88
N ALA A 36 5.27 -3.70 -5.38
CA ALA A 36 6.45 -4.20 -4.67
C ALA A 36 6.63 -3.49 -3.31
N MET A 37 6.48 -2.16 -3.27
CA MET A 37 6.53 -1.36 -2.05
C MET A 37 5.35 -1.69 -1.12
N LEU A 38 4.15 -1.92 -1.66
CA LEU A 38 3.02 -2.35 -0.84
C LEU A 38 3.29 -3.67 -0.12
N VAL A 39 3.85 -4.66 -0.81
CA VAL A 39 4.14 -5.98 -0.21
C VAL A 39 5.31 -5.92 0.77
N THR A 40 6.34 -5.10 0.49
CA THR A 40 7.58 -5.09 1.28
C THR A 40 7.61 -4.04 2.38
N ILE A 41 7.18 -2.81 2.09
CA ILE A 41 7.33 -1.66 3.00
C ILE A 41 6.18 -1.59 4.00
N THR A 42 4.95 -1.97 3.64
CA THR A 42 3.83 -1.91 4.60
C THR A 42 4.00 -2.81 5.83
N PRO A 43 4.44 -4.09 5.74
CA PRO A 43 4.69 -4.88 6.94
C PRO A 43 5.90 -4.36 7.74
N LEU A 44 6.92 -3.84 7.06
CA LEU A 44 8.08 -3.23 7.71
C LEU A 44 7.67 -2.02 8.56
N ARG A 45 6.83 -1.14 8.00
CA ARG A 45 6.28 0.03 8.67
C ARG A 45 5.49 -0.35 9.92
N ARG A 46 4.57 -1.33 9.81
CA ARG A 46 3.75 -1.81 10.94
C ARG A 46 4.61 -2.38 12.06
N ARG A 47 5.69 -3.11 11.72
CA ARG A 47 6.55 -3.76 12.70
C ARG A 47 7.49 -2.82 13.44
N PHE A 48 8.04 -1.81 12.75
CA PHE A 48 9.16 -1.03 13.29
C PHE A 48 8.84 0.44 13.52
N LEU A 49 7.77 0.98 12.91
CA LEU A 49 7.45 2.41 13.00
C LEU A 49 6.15 2.65 13.75
N TYR A 50 5.02 2.30 13.15
CA TYR A 50 3.70 2.57 13.73
C TYR A 50 2.64 1.64 13.15
N ASP A 51 1.64 1.34 13.98
CA ASP A 51 0.48 0.54 13.61
C ASP A 51 -0.53 1.31 12.76
N ASP A 52 -1.45 0.55 12.15
CA ASP A 52 -2.56 1.11 11.39
C ASP A 52 -3.54 1.85 12.31
N LEU A 53 -4.20 2.86 11.75
CA LEU A 53 -5.20 3.63 12.48
C LEU A 53 -6.39 2.74 12.89
N ALA A 54 -6.91 2.98 14.09
CA ALA A 54 -8.14 2.36 14.55
C ALA A 54 -9.31 2.69 13.59
N PRO A 55 -10.27 1.77 13.40
CA PRO A 55 -11.41 2.01 12.52
C PRO A 55 -12.26 3.17 13.04
N LEU A 56 -12.69 4.03 12.12
CA LEU A 56 -13.64 5.10 12.43
C LEU A 56 -15.01 4.49 12.80
N PRO A 57 -15.76 5.10 13.73
CA PRO A 57 -17.13 4.69 14.03
C PRO A 57 -18.05 5.10 12.86
N LEU A 58 -18.17 4.23 11.86
CA LEU A 58 -19.03 4.44 10.69
C LEU A 58 -20.51 4.22 11.00
N ASP A 59 -20.80 3.43 12.03
CA ASP A 59 -22.17 3.01 12.40
C ASP A 59 -22.92 4.06 13.25
N GLY A 60 -22.34 5.25 13.42
CA GLY A 60 -22.94 6.36 14.17
C GLY A 60 -22.55 6.38 15.64
N TYR A 61 -23.51 6.73 16.51
CA TYR A 61 -23.26 6.87 17.95
C TYR A 61 -22.91 5.50 18.57
N PRO A 62 -21.81 5.37 19.34
CA PRO A 62 -21.39 4.09 19.91
C PRO A 62 -22.35 3.66 21.02
N ILE A 63 -23.30 2.78 20.69
CA ILE A 63 -24.25 2.24 21.67
C ILE A 63 -23.53 1.15 22.49
N PRO A 64 -23.46 1.29 23.83
CA PRO A 64 -22.89 0.25 24.68
C PRO A 64 -23.66 -1.06 24.53
N LYS A 65 -22.93 -2.16 24.39
CA LYS A 65 -23.53 -3.50 24.36
C LYS A 65 -23.89 -3.91 25.79
N GLY A 66 -25.17 -4.19 26.04
CA GLY A 66 -25.62 -4.76 27.31
C GLY A 66 -26.98 -4.24 27.79
N PRO A 67 -27.50 -4.82 28.88
CA PRO A 67 -28.73 -4.35 29.49
C PRO A 67 -28.54 -2.96 30.12
N ARG A 68 -29.64 -2.20 30.24
CA ARG A 68 -29.63 -0.90 30.91
C ARG A 68 -29.23 -1.05 32.37
N LYS A 69 -28.41 -0.12 32.86
CA LYS A 69 -28.06 0.00 34.27
C LYS A 69 -29.00 1.01 34.93
N LYS A 70 -29.53 0.70 36.11
CA LYS A 70 -30.22 1.70 36.93
C LYS A 70 -29.18 2.70 37.43
N VAL A 71 -29.42 3.98 37.18
CA VAL A 71 -28.59 5.11 37.62
C VAL A 71 -29.46 6.04 38.47
N THR A 72 -28.84 6.78 39.38
CA THR A 72 -29.50 7.76 40.26
C THR A 72 -28.89 9.15 40.02
N GLY A 73 -29.65 10.23 40.18
CA GLY A 73 -29.21 11.61 39.97
C GLY A 73 -29.79 12.24 38.70
N TYR A 74 -30.02 13.56 38.75
CA TYR A 74 -30.92 14.30 37.84
C TYR A 74 -32.39 13.85 37.93
N ASP A 75 -32.79 13.30 39.09
CA ASP A 75 -34.20 13.15 39.46
C ASP A 75 -34.80 14.55 39.74
N ASP A 76 -36.12 14.70 39.63
CA ASP A 76 -36.85 15.99 39.71
C ASP A 76 -36.47 16.88 40.92
#